data_AF-A0A381TWV1-F1
#
_entry.id   AF-A0A381TWV1-F1
#
_cell.length_a   1.000
_cell.length_b   1.000
_cell.length_c   1.000
_cell.angle_alpha   90.00
_cell.angle_beta   90.00
_cell.angle_gamma   90.00
#
_symmetry.space_group_name_H-M   'P 1'
#
loop_
_entity.id
_entity.type
_entity.pdbx_description
1 polymer ?
#
loop_
_entity_poly.entity_id
_entity_poly.type
_entity_poly.pdbx_seq_one_letter_code
_entity_poly.pdbx_strand_id
1 'polypeptide(L)'
;NTEYFRSGLQQLGYDTGNSTTPIIPAMCGSAKRAQALSAELLKRDVFALPIVFPMVARDKARIRVMMSAGLEKEDLDIALNAFEKGGKSAGIL
;
A
#
# COMPACT_ATOMS: atom_id res chain seq x y z
N ASN A 1 -5.27 -4.88 14.02
CA ASN A 1 -4.62 -4.98 12.70
C ASN A 1 -5.00 -3.85 11.76
N THR A 2 -6.27 -3.76 11.32
CA THR A 2 -6.71 -2.72 10.35
C THR A 2 -6.36 -1.30 10.76
N GLU A 3 -6.77 -0.89 11.96
CA GLU A 3 -6.53 0.49 12.40
C GLU A 3 -5.04 0.80 12.59
N TYR A 4 -4.28 -0.17 13.10
CA TYR A 4 -2.83 -0.06 13.26
C TYR A 4 -2.13 0.17 11.93
N PHE A 5 -2.40 -0.68 10.94
CA PHE A 5 -1.77 -0.58 9.62
C PHE A 5 -2.23 0.67 8.86
N ARG A 6 -3.52 1.05 8.95
CA ARG A 6 -4.04 2.28 8.35
C ARG A 6 -3.32 3.51 8.93
N SER A 7 -3.24 3.58 10.25
CA SER A 7 -2.59 4.68 10.96
C SER A 7 -1.11 4.76 10.60
N GLY A 8 -0.41 3.63 10.52
CA GLY A 8 0.98 3.56 10.09
C GLY A 8 1.17 4.08 8.66
N LEU A 9 0.34 3.64 7.70
CA LEU A 9 0.40 4.12 6.32
C LEU A 9 0.16 5.63 6.21
N GLN A 10 -0.83 6.15 6.95
CA GLN A 10 -1.12 7.59 6.98
C GLN A 10 0.04 8.39 7.58
N GLN A 11 0.67 7.89 8.66
CA GLN A 11 1.86 8.51 9.27
C GLN A 11 3.06 8.53 8.33
N LEU A 12 3.19 7.52 7.46
CA LEU A 12 4.21 7.51 6.40
C LEU A 12 3.93 8.53 5.29
N GLY A 13 2.72 9.08 5.20
CA GLY A 13 2.33 10.08 4.19
C GLY A 13 1.48 9.52 3.05
N TYR A 14 1.01 8.27 3.13
CA TYR A 14 0.11 7.71 2.12
C TYR A 14 -1.32 8.22 2.28
N ASP A 15 -1.96 8.55 1.16
CA ASP A 15 -3.41 8.72 1.09
C ASP A 15 -4.10 7.35 1.09
N THR A 16 -4.89 7.08 2.13
CA THR A 16 -5.66 5.84 2.27
C THR A 16 -7.13 5.96 1.83
N GLY A 17 -7.50 7.10 1.24
CA GLY A 17 -8.87 7.48 0.94
C GLY A 17 -9.79 7.39 2.16
N ASN A 18 -11.09 7.28 1.90
CA ASN A 18 -12.14 7.25 2.93
C ASN A 18 -12.55 5.81 3.34
N SER A 19 -11.68 4.82 3.15
CA SER A 19 -12.04 3.43 3.44
C SER A 19 -12.13 3.19 4.95
N THR A 20 -13.30 2.74 5.41
CA THR A 20 -13.53 2.30 6.79
C THR A 20 -13.45 0.78 6.95
N THR A 21 -13.22 0.05 5.86
CA THR A 21 -13.19 -1.42 5.83
C THR A 21 -11.78 -1.99 6.08
N PRO A 22 -11.62 -3.31 6.26
CA PRO A 22 -10.32 -3.99 6.27
C PRO A 22 -9.54 -3.89 4.95
N ILE A 23 -10.15 -3.35 3.89
CA ILE A 23 -9.50 -3.06 2.62
C ILE A 23 -8.94 -1.64 2.68
N ILE A 24 -7.62 -1.53 2.76
CA ILE A 24 -6.91 -0.25 2.87
C ILE A 24 -6.23 0.03 1.52
N PRO A 25 -6.71 0.99 0.73
CA PRO A 25 -6.02 1.41 -0.48
C PRO A 25 -4.81 2.27 -0.10
N ALA A 26 -3.69 2.12 -0.79
CA ALA A 26 -2.58 3.07 -0.77
C ALA A 26 -2.53 3.76 -2.14
N MET A 27 -2.96 5.01 -2.18
CA MET A 27 -3.08 5.76 -3.43
C MET A 27 -1.70 6.07 -4.01
N CYS A 28 -1.49 5.71 -5.28
CA CYS A 28 -0.20 5.87 -5.97
C CYS A 28 -0.26 6.91 -7.10
N GLY A 29 -1.47 7.33 -7.50
CA GLY A 29 -1.74 8.35 -8.52
C GLY A 29 -1.49 7.91 -9.97
N SER A 30 -0.44 7.13 -10.26
CA SER A 30 -0.17 6.65 -11.62
C SER A 30 0.14 5.16 -11.66
N ALA A 31 -0.16 4.51 -12.79
CA ALA A 31 0.12 3.10 -12.98
C ALA A 31 1.62 2.77 -12.80
N LYS A 32 2.50 3.65 -13.31
CA LYS A 32 3.96 3.50 -13.19
C LYS A 32 4.40 3.47 -11.73
N ARG A 33 3.93 4.42 -10.90
CA ARG A 33 4.25 4.47 -9.47
C ARG A 33 3.71 3.25 -8.72
N ALA A 34 2.46 2.84 -9.01
CA ALA A 34 1.86 1.66 -8.39
C ALA A 34 2.63 0.37 -8.72
N GLN A 35 3.02 0.18 -9.98
CA GLN A 35 3.81 -0.98 -10.41
C GLN A 35 5.21 -0.96 -9.80
N ALA A 36 5.87 0.20 -9.74
CA ALA A 36 7.17 0.34 -9.08
C ALA A 36 7.09 0.00 -7.59
N LEU A 37 6.09 0.53 -6.88
CA LEU A 37 5.87 0.20 -5.48
C LEU A 37 5.62 -1.30 -5.28
N SER A 38 4.76 -1.92 -6.09
CA SER A 38 4.50 -3.36 -6.02
C SER A 38 5.78 -4.20 -6.19
N ALA A 39 6.63 -3.84 -7.15
CA ALA A 39 7.90 -4.52 -7.36
C ALA A 39 8.86 -4.35 -6.16
N GLU A 40 8.91 -3.16 -5.56
CA GLU A 40 9.72 -2.89 -4.36
C GLU A 40 9.19 -3.60 -3.11
N LEU A 41 7.87 -3.71 -2.96
CA LEU A 41 7.25 -4.49 -1.89
C LEU A 41 7.60 -5.97 -2.03
N LEU A 42 7.52 -6.52 -3.24
CA LEU A 42 7.84 -7.93 -3.49
C LEU A 42 9.30 -8.27 -3.19
N LYS A 43 10.24 -7.36 -3.49
CA LYS A 43 11.67 -7.51 -3.12
C LYS A 43 11.90 -7.55 -1.60
N ARG A 44 10.91 -7.15 -0.82
CA ARG A 44 10.93 -7.05 0.65
C ARG A 44 9.96 -8.06 1.28
N ASP A 45 9.66 -9.13 0.55
CA ASP A 45 8.79 -10.21 0.98
C ASP A 45 7.33 -9.80 1.25
N VAL A 46 6.90 -8.66 0.71
CA VAL A 46 5.51 -8.17 0.81
C VAL A 46 4.83 -8.28 -0.54
N PHE A 47 3.95 -9.26 -0.69
CA PHE A 47 3.18 -9.45 -1.91
C PHE A 47 1.94 -8.55 -1.93
N ALA A 48 1.98 -7.48 -2.73
CA ALA A 48 0.83 -6.60 -2.96
C ALA A 48 0.74 -6.17 -4.42
N LEU A 49 -0.42 -6.40 -5.05
CA LEU A 49 -0.62 -6.13 -6.46
C LEU A 49 -1.18 -4.72 -6.72
N PRO A 50 -0.74 -4.04 -7.79
CA PRO A 50 -1.26 -2.74 -8.17
C PRO A 50 -2.59 -2.88 -8.90
N ILE A 51 -3.53 -2.01 -8.54
CA ILE A 51 -4.78 -1.80 -9.26
C ILE A 51 -4.59 -0.59 -10.16
N VAL A 52 -4.66 -0.83 -11.47
CA VAL A 52 -4.42 0.17 -12.53
C VAL A 52 -5.52 0.10 -13.58
N PHE A 53 -5.49 1.01 -14.56
CA PHE A 53 -6.40 0.98 -15.72
C PHE A 53 -6.36 -0.38 -16.44
N PRO A 54 -7.51 -0.95 -16.87
CA PRO A 54 -8.86 -0.37 -16.94
C PRO A 54 -9.70 -0.51 -15.65
N MET A 55 -9.17 -1.13 -14.58
CA MET A 55 -9.93 -1.40 -13.35
C MET A 55 -10.20 -0.12 -12.53
N VAL A 56 -9.34 0.90 -12.68
CA VAL A 56 -9.50 2.24 -12.11
C VAL A 56 -9.12 3.30 -13.12
N ALA A 57 -9.54 4.55 -12.88
CA ALA A 57 -9.11 5.69 -13.68
C ALA A 57 -7.57 5.82 -13.65
N ARG A 58 -6.99 6.38 -14.73
CA ARG A 58 -5.53 6.42 -14.95
C ARG A 58 -4.76 7.16 -13.85
N ASP A 59 -5.41 8.15 -13.24
CA ASP A 59 -4.94 9.01 -12.16
C ASP A 59 -5.24 8.46 -10.75
N LYS A 60 -5.92 7.30 -10.66
CA LYS A 60 -6.35 6.69 -9.39
C LYS A 60 -5.77 5.30 -9.18
N ALA A 61 -4.60 5.05 -9.75
CA ALA A 61 -3.84 3.83 -9.50
C ALA A 61 -3.50 3.71 -8.00
N ARG A 62 -3.57 2.49 -7.46
CA ARG A 62 -3.41 2.23 -6.03
C ARG A 62 -2.96 0.80 -5.76
N ILE A 63 -2.29 0.57 -4.64
CA ILE A 63 -2.08 -0.77 -4.08
C ILE A 63 -3.23 -1.06 -3.13
N ARG A 64 -3.87 -2.23 -3.24
CA ARG A 64 -4.94 -2.63 -2.32
C ARG A 64 -4.40 -3.61 -1.30
N VAL A 65 -4.30 -3.19 -0.04
CA VAL A 65 -3.92 -4.05 1.07
C VAL A 65 -5.17 -4.54 1.77
N MET A 66 -5.21 -5.82 2.12
CA MET A 66 -6.36 -6.45 2.76
C MET A 66 -5.89 -7.04 4.08
N MET A 67 -6.48 -6.56 5.17
CA MET A 67 -6.12 -6.99 6.52
C MET A 67 -6.81 -8.30 6.86
N SER A 68 -6.02 -9.26 7.35
CA SER A 68 -6.49 -10.55 7.86
C SER A 68 -6.38 -10.59 9.39
N ALA A 69 -7.25 -11.39 10.01
CA ALA A 69 -7.18 -11.67 11.45
C ALA A 69 -5.95 -12.50 11.82
N GLY A 70 -5.37 -13.24 10.87
CA GLY A 70 -4.17 -14.07 11.10
C GLY A 70 -2.84 -13.33 10.96
N LEU A 71 -2.84 -12.03 10.69
CA LEU A 71 -1.61 -11.23 10.67
C LEU A 71 -1.24 -10.83 12.10
N GLU A 72 0.03 -11.00 12.45
CA GLU A 72 0.58 -10.52 13.71
C GLU A 72 1.08 -9.08 13.56
N LYS A 73 1.39 -8.41 14.68
CA LYS A 73 1.82 -7.02 14.64
C LYS A 73 3.15 -6.88 13.91
N GLU A 74 4.02 -7.87 14.07
CA GLU A 74 5.32 -8.01 13.43
C GLU A 74 5.19 -8.05 11.90
N ASP A 75 4.19 -8.77 11.36
CA ASP A 75 3.90 -8.79 9.92
C ASP A 75 3.51 -7.39 9.42
N LEU A 76 2.72 -6.66 10.21
CA LEU A 76 2.29 -5.31 9.87
C LEU A 76 3.47 -4.32 9.89
N ASP A 77 4.40 -4.48 10.83
CA ASP A 77 5.60 -3.65 10.93
C ASP A 77 6.56 -3.91 9.76
N ILE A 78 6.75 -5.18 9.36
CA ILE A 78 7.49 -5.55 8.16
C ILE A 78 6.85 -4.91 6.93
N ALA A 79 5.53 -5.02 6.80
CA ALA A 79 4.79 -4.41 5.70
C ALA A 79 4.96 -2.88 5.69
N LEU A 80 4.76 -2.19 6.81
CA LEU A 80 4.92 -0.73 6.90
C LEU A 80 6.33 -0.27 6.52
N ASN A 81 7.37 -0.98 6.96
CA ASN A 81 8.76 -0.70 6.59
C ASN A 81 8.98 -0.86 5.07
N ALA A 82 8.40 -1.91 4.49
CA ALA A 82 8.45 -2.11 3.04
C ALA A 82 7.72 -0.99 2.28
N PHE A 83 6.55 -0.55 2.76
CA PHE A 83 5.81 0.58 2.21
C PHE A 83 6.58 1.89 2.33
N GLU A 84 7.27 2.14 3.44
CA GLU A 84 8.11 3.33 3.59
C GLU A 84 9.24 3.35 2.55
N LYS A 85 10.04 2.28 2.49
CA LYS A 85 11.20 2.21 1.60
C LYS A 85 10.81 2.15 0.13
N GLY A 86 9.78 1.36 -0.19
CA GLY A 86 9.23 1.24 -1.54
C GLY A 86 8.58 2.54 -2.00
N GLY A 87 7.85 3.22 -1.11
CA GLY A 87 7.19 4.50 -1.39
C GLY A 87 8.15 5.61 -1.77
N LYS A 88 9.25 5.75 -1.01
CA LYS A 88 10.33 6.68 -1.32
C LYS A 88 10.99 6.36 -2.65
N SER A 89 11.27 5.08 -2.90
CA SER A 89 11.91 4.62 -4.15
C SER A 89 11.01 4.82 -5.38
N ALA A 90 9.70 4.68 -5.22
CA ALA A 90 8.70 4.87 -6.26
C ALA A 90 8.30 6.35 -6.46
N GLY A 91 8.79 7.28 -5.63
CA GLY A 91 8.43 8.71 -5.66
C GLY A 91 6.95 8.96 -5.36
N ILE A 92 6.41 8.19 -4.41
CA ILE A 92 5.05 8.37 -3.86
C ILE A 92 5.11 9.19 -2.56
N LEU A 93 6.11 8.88 -1.72
CA LEU A 93 6.44 9.59 -0.50
C LEU A 93 7.54 10.63 -0.74
#